data_AF-A0A6M3L682-F1
#
_entry.id   AF-A0A6M3L682-F1
#
_cell.length_a   1.000
_cell.length_b   1.000
_cell.length_c   1.000
_cell.angle_alpha   90.00
_cell.angle_beta   90.00
_cell.angle_gamma   90.00
#
_symmetry.space_group_name_H-M   'P 1'
#
loop_
_entity.id
_entity.type
_entity.pdbx_description
1 polymer ?
#
loop_
_entity_poly.entity_id
_entity_poly.type
_entity_poly.pdbx_seq_one_letter_code
_entity_poly.pdbx_strand_id
1 'polypeptide(L)'
;MSDIDKAIRDYRRLHGGLDPDRIVIMDDERHVGQVLVSLGRLDAVVYATEKDGDGGELTGYVHEFGEGEDGSVDHDAKPLLCIDPDSGKLAIVGGAYRVNYRGIVG
;
A
#
# COMPACT_ATOMS: atom_id res chain seq x y z
N MET A 1 -5.08 17.49 17.26
CA MET A 1 -5.65 16.42 16.43
C MET A 1 -4.94 15.13 16.78
N SER A 2 -5.68 14.13 17.25
CA SER A 2 -5.12 12.84 17.69
C SER A 2 -4.60 12.02 16.51
N ASP A 3 -3.83 10.97 16.78
CA ASP A 3 -3.36 10.05 15.72
C ASP A 3 -4.53 9.24 15.11
N ILE A 4 -5.57 8.96 15.89
CA ILE A 4 -6.83 8.40 15.42
C ILE A 4 -7.52 9.35 14.43
N ASP A 5 -7.61 10.64 14.76
CA ASP A 5 -8.20 11.64 13.85
C ASP A 5 -7.43 11.75 12.53
N LYS A 6 -6.09 11.67 12.59
CA LYS A 6 -5.24 11.64 11.38
C LYS A 6 -5.53 10.41 10.53
N ALA A 7 -5.62 9.22 11.16
CA ALA A 7 -5.90 7.98 10.46
C ALA A 7 -7.28 8.00 9.77
N ILE A 8 -8.33 8.46 10.47
CA ILE A 8 -9.68 8.60 9.88
C ILE A 8 -9.66 9.60 8.71
N ARG A 9 -9.02 10.76 8.88
CA ARG A 9 -8.89 11.76 7.82
C ARG A 9 -8.19 11.19 6.60
N ASP A 10 -7.08 10.49 6.80
CA ASP A 10 -6.29 9.93 5.71
C ASP A 10 -7.03 8.77 5.02
N TYR A 11 -7.75 7.93 5.77
CA TYR A 11 -8.64 6.91 5.22
C TYR A 11 -9.70 7.52 4.31
N ARG A 12 -10.49 8.49 4.81
CA ARG A 12 -11.51 9.20 4.03
C ARG A 12 -10.92 9.81 2.77
N ARG A 13 -9.75 10.45 2.86
CA ARG A 13 -9.06 11.05 1.71
C ARG A 13 -8.72 10.01 0.63
N LEU A 14 -8.35 8.79 1.02
CA LEU A 14 -7.93 7.73 0.11
C LEU A 14 -9.09 6.86 -0.40
N HIS A 15 -10.20 6.78 0.35
CA HIS A 15 -11.37 5.93 0.05
C HIS A 15 -12.62 6.75 -0.28
N GLY A 16 -12.46 7.89 -0.96
CA GLY A 16 -13.60 8.65 -1.50
C GLY A 16 -14.53 9.26 -0.46
N GLY A 17 -14.06 9.52 0.75
CA GLY A 17 -14.86 10.10 1.83
C GLY A 17 -15.55 9.08 2.74
N LEU A 18 -15.41 7.78 2.46
CA LEU A 18 -15.97 6.71 3.30
C LEU A 18 -15.37 6.70 4.71
N ASP A 19 -16.20 6.30 5.67
CA ASP A 19 -15.77 6.09 7.04
C ASP A 19 -15.15 4.70 7.21
N PRO A 20 -14.09 4.56 8.03
CA PRO A 20 -13.54 3.25 8.33
C PRO A 20 -14.50 2.47 9.25
N ASP A 21 -14.84 1.23 8.89
CA ASP A 21 -15.69 0.37 9.74
C ASP A 21 -14.99 -0.10 11.01
N ARG A 22 -13.66 -0.08 11.00
CA ARG A 22 -12.82 -0.46 12.13
C ARG A 22 -11.52 0.32 12.14
N ILE A 23 -11.13 0.76 13.32
CA ILE A 23 -9.79 1.25 13.59
C ILE A 23 -9.04 0.15 14.34
N VAL A 24 -7.95 -0.33 13.75
CA VAL A 24 -7.05 -1.26 14.41
C VAL A 24 -5.88 -0.45 14.95
N ILE A 25 -5.85 -0.27 16.26
CA ILE A 25 -4.67 0.26 16.95
C ILE A 25 -3.70 -0.90 17.08
N MET A 26 -2.64 -0.87 16.29
CA MET A 26 -1.53 -1.78 16.48
C MET A 26 -0.55 -1.09 17.41
N ASP A 27 -0.18 -1.77 18.50
CA ASP A 27 1.06 -1.48 19.22
C ASP A 27 2.22 -1.91 18.33
N ASP A 28 2.37 -1.18 17.23
CA ASP A 28 3.56 -1.25 16.41
C ASP A 28 4.55 -0.31 17.09
N GLU A 29 5.35 -0.84 18.02
CA GLU A 29 6.71 -0.33 18.13
C GLU A 29 7.22 -0.39 16.70
N ARG A 30 7.33 0.75 16.01
CA ARG A 30 7.66 0.86 14.58
C ARG A 30 9.10 0.40 14.30
N HIS A 31 9.44 -0.80 14.74
CA HIS A 31 10.55 -1.59 14.28
C HIS A 31 10.12 -2.13 12.91
N VAL A 32 10.19 -1.25 11.91
CA VAL A 32 10.78 -1.70 10.67
C VAL A 32 12.25 -1.85 11.05
N GLY A 33 12.76 -3.09 11.11
CA GLY A 33 14.16 -3.34 11.40
C GLY A 33 15.07 -2.36 10.64
N GLN A 34 16.09 -1.83 11.30
CA GLN A 34 17.06 -0.93 10.63
C GLN A 34 17.70 -1.59 9.41
N VAL A 35 17.69 -2.92 9.40
CA VAL A 35 18.15 -3.76 8.31
C VAL A 35 16.97 -4.58 7.80
N LEU A 36 16.73 -4.47 6.50
CA LEU A 36 15.75 -5.28 5.79
C LEU A 36 16.48 -6.19 4.80
N VAL A 37 16.03 -7.44 4.68
CA VAL A 37 16.54 -8.40 3.69
C VAL A 37 15.65 -8.33 2.46
N SER A 38 16.22 -8.00 1.30
CA SER A 38 15.49 -8.02 0.04
C SER A 38 15.16 -9.46 -0.37
N LEU A 39 13.88 -9.70 -0.65
CA LEU A 39 13.37 -10.96 -1.20
C LEU A 39 13.26 -10.93 -2.72
N GLY A 40 13.34 -9.74 -3.32
CA GLY A 40 13.25 -9.52 -4.76
C GLY A 40 12.51 -8.22 -5.12
N ARG A 41 12.17 -8.08 -6.40
CA ARG A 41 11.29 -7.01 -6.89
C ARG A 41 9.84 -7.48 -6.85
N LEU A 42 8.95 -6.59 -6.45
CA LEU A 42 7.51 -6.87 -6.37
C LEU A 42 6.88 -6.70 -7.76
N ASP A 43 6.34 -7.79 -8.31
CA ASP A 43 5.69 -7.76 -9.63
C ASP A 43 4.24 -7.28 -9.56
N ALA A 44 3.49 -7.75 -8.55
CA ALA A 44 2.11 -7.35 -8.38
C ALA A 44 1.67 -7.43 -6.91
N VAL A 45 0.64 -6.66 -6.57
CA VAL A 45 -0.12 -6.81 -5.32
C VAL A 45 -1.59 -7.03 -5.64
N VAL A 46 -2.20 -7.95 -4.90
CA VAL A 46 -3.64 -8.22 -4.95
C VAL A 46 -4.24 -7.78 -3.63
N TYR A 47 -5.26 -6.93 -3.67
CA TYR A 47 -5.92 -6.41 -2.47
C TYR A 47 -7.41 -6.20 -2.73
N ALA A 48 -8.20 -6.17 -1.65
CA ALA A 48 -9.61 -5.82 -1.71
C ALA A 48 -9.87 -4.60 -0.82
N THR A 49 -10.65 -3.65 -1.31
CA THR A 49 -11.05 -2.47 -0.55
C THR A 49 -12.38 -1.91 -1.06
N GLU A 50 -13.04 -1.09 -0.25
CA GLU A 50 -14.25 -0.37 -0.59
C GLU A 50 -13.90 1.05 -1.04
N LYS A 51 -14.42 1.48 -2.20
CA LYS A 51 -14.28 2.84 -2.70
C LYS A 51 -15.65 3.37 -3.12
N ASP A 52 -15.89 4.65 -2.89
CA ASP A 52 -17.14 5.31 -3.27
C ASP A 52 -17.42 5.22 -4.79
N GLY A 53 -16.37 5.20 -5.60
CA GLY A 53 -16.46 5.00 -7.05
C GLY A 53 -17.01 3.64 -7.50
N ASP A 54 -16.97 2.63 -6.62
CA ASP A 54 -17.44 1.26 -6.88
C ASP A 54 -18.70 0.94 -6.06
N GLY A 55 -19.47 1.97 -5.67
CA GLY A 55 -20.74 1.80 -4.95
C GLY A 55 -20.60 1.35 -3.50
N GLY A 56 -19.40 1.44 -2.93
CA GLY A 56 -19.12 0.96 -1.56
C GLY A 56 -19.06 -0.57 -1.45
N GLU A 57 -18.97 -1.30 -2.57
CA GLU A 57 -18.79 -2.75 -2.54
C GLU A 57 -17.31 -3.12 -2.38
N LEU A 58 -17.04 -4.16 -1.58
CA LEU A 58 -15.70 -4.71 -1.42
C LEU A 58 -15.22 -5.30 -2.74
N THR A 59 -14.31 -4.60 -3.41
CA THR A 59 -13.86 -4.94 -4.76
C THR A 59 -12.40 -5.40 -4.73
N GLY A 60 -12.09 -6.47 -5.46
CA GLY A 60 -10.74 -6.98 -5.64
C GLY A 60 -9.99 -6.25 -6.75
N TYR A 61 -8.74 -5.89 -6.50
CA TYR A 61 -7.86 -5.24 -7.46
C TYR A 61 -6.54 -6.00 -7.57
N VAL A 62 -5.98 -5.99 -8.78
CA VAL A 62 -4.61 -6.40 -9.06
C VAL A 62 -3.88 -5.16 -9.53
N HIS A 63 -2.75 -4.85 -8.91
CA HIS A 63 -1.86 -3.79 -9.36
C HIS A 63 -0.52 -4.40 -9.74
N GLU A 64 -0.18 -4.32 -11.03
CA GLU A 64 1.10 -4.74 -11.57
C GLU A 64 2.08 -3.56 -11.56
N PHE A 65 3.33 -3.84 -11.19
CA PHE A 65 4.38 -2.84 -11.09
C PHE A 65 5.35 -2.92 -12.28
N GLY A 66 5.90 -1.77 -12.64
CA GLY A 66 6.87 -1.60 -13.71
C GLY A 66 6.27 -1.53 -15.12
N GLU A 67 4.95 -1.56 -15.29
CA GLU A 67 4.34 -1.41 -16.62
C GLU A 67 4.34 0.06 -17.07
N GLY A 68 4.98 0.34 -18.21
CA GLY A 68 4.95 1.64 -18.88
C GLY A 68 3.71 1.82 -19.75
N GLU A 69 3.39 3.07 -20.12
CA GLU A 69 2.20 3.40 -20.93
C GLU A 69 2.17 2.70 -22.31
N ASP A 70 3.32 2.25 -22.80
CA ASP A 70 3.49 1.53 -24.06
C ASP A 70 3.51 -0.01 -23.90
N GLY A 71 3.25 -0.52 -22.70
CA GLY A 71 3.33 -1.95 -22.36
C GLY A 71 4.76 -2.46 -22.16
N SER A 72 5.76 -1.56 -22.12
CA SER A 72 7.12 -1.94 -21.71
C SER A 72 7.19 -2.22 -20.21
N VAL A 73 8.18 -3.00 -19.79
CA VAL A 73 8.41 -3.28 -18.37
C VAL A 73 9.70 -2.61 -17.91
N ASP A 74 9.57 -1.56 -17.12
CA ASP A 74 10.65 -0.96 -16.35
C ASP A 74 10.83 -1.71 -15.03
N HIS A 75 11.81 -2.61 -15.02
CA HIS A 75 12.16 -3.37 -13.82
C HIS A 75 12.70 -2.48 -12.70
N ASP A 76 13.33 -1.35 -13.01
CA ASP A 76 13.90 -0.44 -12.01
C ASP A 76 12.83 0.40 -11.32
N ALA A 77 11.68 0.61 -11.96
CA ALA A 77 10.50 1.23 -11.35
C ALA A 77 9.81 0.33 -10.30
N LYS A 78 10.01 -0.99 -10.35
CA LYS A 78 9.39 -1.95 -9.41
C LYS A 78 9.93 -1.77 -7.98
N PRO A 79 9.06 -1.70 -6.96
CA PRO A 79 9.51 -1.63 -5.58
C PRO A 79 10.17 -2.95 -5.14
N LEU A 80 11.02 -2.87 -4.12
CA LEU A 80 11.58 -4.06 -3.48
C LEU A 80 10.57 -4.64 -2.48
N LEU A 81 10.39 -5.95 -2.51
CA LEU A 81 9.78 -6.68 -1.41
C LEU A 81 10.89 -7.10 -0.46
N CYS A 82 10.78 -6.67 0.79
CA CYS A 82 11.73 -6.97 1.84
C CYS A 82 11.06 -7.66 3.02
N ILE A 83 11.85 -8.39 3.81
CA ILE A 83 11.45 -8.92 5.10
C ILE A 83 12.34 -8.33 6.20
N ASP A 84 11.73 -7.96 7.30
CA ASP A 84 12.43 -7.69 8.55
C ASP A 84 12.81 -9.03 9.19
N PRO A 85 14.11 -9.36 9.34
CA PRO A 85 14.53 -10.65 9.85
C PRO A 85 14.15 -10.87 11.33
N ASP A 86 13.95 -9.80 12.10
CA ASP A 86 13.66 -9.89 13.53
C ASP A 86 12.17 -10.11 13.78
N SER A 87 11.31 -9.37 13.04
CA SER A 87 9.86 -9.44 13.23
C SER A 87 9.14 -10.36 12.24
N GLY A 88 9.80 -10.76 11.15
CA GLY A 88 9.20 -11.52 10.05
C GLY A 88 8.19 -10.71 9.21
N LYS A 89 8.04 -9.40 9.47
CA LYS A 89 7.11 -8.53 8.74
C LYS A 89 7.64 -8.24 7.34
N LEU A 90 6.72 -8.14 6.37
CA LEU A 90 7.03 -7.71 5.01
C LEU A 90 6.98 -6.19 4.89
N ALA A 91 7.90 -5.64 4.11
CA ALA A 91 7.97 -4.23 3.77
C ALA A 91 8.06 -4.07 2.24
N ILE A 92 7.33 -3.09 1.71
CA ILE A 92 7.43 -2.67 0.30
C ILE A 92 8.26 -1.37 0.31
N VAL A 93 9.43 -1.38 -0.34
CA VAL A 93 10.43 -0.31 -0.23
C VAL A 93 10.79 0.27 -1.61
N GLY A 94 10.74 1.59 -1.72
CA GLY A 94 11.17 2.31 -2.93
C GLY A 94 10.18 2.20 -4.09
N GLY A 95 10.70 2.31 -5.32
CA GLY A 95 9.93 2.38 -6.55
C GLY A 95 9.45 3.79 -6.91
N ALA A 96 8.83 3.93 -8.08
CA ALA A 96 8.22 5.19 -8.54
C ALA A 96 6.79 5.41 -7.98
N TYR A 97 6.24 4.40 -7.32
CA TYR A 97 4.82 4.32 -6.98
C TYR A 97 4.46 5.05 -5.68
N ARG A 98 3.23 5.59 -5.64
CA ARG A 98 2.62 6.31 -4.53
C ARG A 98 1.17 5.89 -4.37
N VAL A 99 0.67 5.94 -3.14
CA VAL A 99 -0.76 5.74 -2.86
C VAL A 99 -1.47 7.10 -2.85
N ASN A 100 -2.51 7.25 -3.66
CA ASN A 100 -3.40 8.40 -3.67
C ASN A 100 -4.88 7.94 -3.67
N TYR A 101 -5.81 8.89 -3.83
CA TYR A 101 -7.26 8.60 -3.79
C TYR A 101 -7.76 7.70 -4.93
N ARG A 102 -6.98 7.52 -6.01
CA ARG A 102 -7.29 6.60 -7.11
C ARG A 102 -6.78 5.18 -6.81
N GLY A 103 -5.73 5.07 -6.01
CA GLY A 103 -5.09 3.80 -5.65
C GLY A 103 -3.57 3.93 -5.66
N ILE A 104 -2.89 2.83 -6.01
CA ILE A 104 -1.45 2.82 -6.25
C ILE A 104 -1.21 3.37 -7.66
N VAL A 105 -0.38 4.41 -7.78
CA VAL A 105 -0.03 5.08 -9.04
C VAL A 105 1.48 5.22 -9.13
N GLY A 106 2.08 5.09 -10.31
CA GLY A 106 3.51 5.22 -10.55
C GLY A 106 3.79 5.61 -11.99
#